data_AF-A0A975A390-F1
#
_entry.id   AF-A0A975A390-F1
#
_cell.length_a   1.000
_cell.length_b   1.000
_cell.length_c   1.000
_cell.angle_alpha   90.00
_cell.angle_beta   90.00
_cell.angle_gamma   90.00
#
_symmetry.space_group_name_H-M   'P 1'
#
loop_
_entity.id
_entity.type
_entity.pdbx_description
1 polymer ?
#
loop_
_entity_poly.entity_id
_entity_poly.type
_entity_poly.pdbx_seq_one_letter_code
_entity_poly.pdbx_strand_id
1 'polypeptide(L)' 'MRDTWVVGGAFGCGKAQPGQVAAVSHGCPTALFRGVTILNTLDEAGH' A
#
# COMPACT_ATOMS: atom_id res chain seq x y z
N MET A 1 20.09 -25.75 -0.24
CA MET A 1 19.13 -25.24 -1.24
C MET A 1 17.81 -24.99 -0.52
N ARG A 2 17.41 -23.71 -0.43
CA ARG A 2 16.03 -23.20 -0.36
C ARG A 2 15.24 -23.55 0.94
N ASP A 3 14.59 -22.61 1.62
CA ASP A 3 13.82 -21.48 1.12
C ASP A 3 14.19 -20.12 1.73
N THR A 4 14.29 -19.16 0.84
CA THR A 4 14.32 -17.73 1.11
C THR A 4 12.87 -17.24 0.99
N TRP A 5 12.47 -16.31 1.85
CA TRP A 5 11.19 -15.56 1.84
C TRP A 5 10.01 -16.21 2.58
N VAL A 6 9.79 -15.78 3.82
CA VAL A 6 8.44 -15.80 4.43
C VAL A 6 7.71 -14.57 3.91
N VAL A 7 6.71 -14.75 3.06
CA VAL A 7 5.78 -13.68 2.70
C VAL A 7 4.77 -13.56 3.83
N GLY A 8 4.96 -12.55 4.69
CA GLY A 8 3.96 -12.18 5.69
C GLY A 8 2.70 -11.66 5.02
N GLY A 9 1.56 -12.30 5.28
CA GLY A 9 0.23 -11.82 4.90
C GLY A 9 -0.54 -11.35 6.14
N ALA A 10 -1.23 -10.21 6.05
CA ALA A 10 -2.16 -9.77 7.09
C ALA A 10 -3.57 -10.26 6.72
N PHE A 11 -4.32 -10.82 7.68
CA PHE A 11 -5.71 -11.25 7.48
C PHE A 11 -6.70 -10.10 7.23
N GLY A 12 -6.25 -8.84 7.26
CA GLY A 12 -7.07 -7.66 6.98
C GLY A 12 -6.61 -6.96 5.70
N CYS A 13 -7.56 -6.38 4.97
CA CYS A 13 -7.30 -5.59 3.76
C CYS A 13 -6.58 -4.24 4.04
N GLY A 14 -6.29 -3.93 5.31
CA GLY A 14 -5.61 -2.68 5.71
C GLY A 14 -6.44 -1.40 5.54
N LYS A 15 -7.75 -1.51 5.25
CA LYS A 15 -8.66 -0.38 4.94
C LYS A 15 -9.33 0.28 6.16
N ALA A 16 -8.73 0.19 7.35
CA ALA A 16 -9.34 0.66 8.61
C ALA A 16 -10.71 0.01 8.92
N GLN A 17 -11.46 0.56 9.89
CA GLN A 17 -12.77 0.04 10.29
C GLN A 17 -13.88 0.50 9.33
N PRO A 18 -14.88 -0.35 9.03
CA PRO A 18 -15.05 -1.74 9.47
C PRO A 18 -14.02 -2.67 8.81
N GLY A 19 -13.40 -3.55 9.59
CA GLY A 19 -12.34 -4.44 9.09
C GLY A 19 -12.86 -5.36 7.98
N GLN A 20 -12.33 -5.20 6.77
CA GLN A 20 -12.66 -6.05 5.63
C GLN A 20 -11.58 -7.13 5.42
N VAL A 21 -12.02 -8.39 5.30
CA VAL A 21 -11.19 -9.53 4.89
C VAL A 21 -11.43 -9.76 3.40
N ALA A 22 -10.40 -9.58 2.58
CA ALA A 22 -10.46 -9.85 1.14
C ALA A 22 -9.13 -10.43 0.68
N ALA A 23 -9.18 -11.42 -0.23
CA ALA A 23 -7.99 -11.87 -0.95
C ALA A 23 -7.49 -10.70 -1.80
N VAL A 24 -6.35 -10.13 -1.42
CA VAL A 24 -5.73 -9.03 -2.15
C VAL A 24 -4.78 -9.59 -3.21
N SER A 25 -5.07 -9.32 -4.48
CA SER A 25 -4.10 -9.51 -5.55
C SER A 25 -3.26 -8.23 -5.70
N HIS A 26 -1.94 -8.36 -5.83
CA HIS A 26 -1.12 -7.25 -6.29
C HIS A 26 -1.21 -7.15 -7.81
N GLY A 27 -1.81 -6.07 -8.29
CA GLY A 27 -1.87 -5.72 -9.70
C GLY A 27 -2.37 -4.30 -9.84
N CYS A 28 -1.56 -3.43 -10.43
CA CYS A 28 -1.96 -2.08 -10.81
C CYS A 28 -1.62 -1.92 -12.28
N PRO A 29 -2.60 -1.86 -13.20
CA PRO A 29 -2.31 -1.44 -14.57
C PRO A 29 -1.75 -0.01 -14.54
N THR A 30 -0.90 0.36 -15.49
CA THR A 30 -0.40 1.74 -15.60
C THR A 30 -1.58 2.70 -15.70
N ALA A 31 -1.66 3.67 -14.77
CA ALA A 31 -2.71 4.67 -14.71
C ALA A 31 -2.09 6.07 -14.64
N LEU A 32 -2.71 7.04 -15.33
CA LEU A 32 -2.33 8.44 -15.31
C LEU A 32 -3.28 9.23 -14.39
N PHE A 33 -2.74 9.83 -13.34
CA PHE A 33 -3.47 10.70 -12.43
C PHE A 33 -3.09 12.17 -12.68
N ARG A 34 -4.08 13.06 -12.69
CA ARG A 34 -3.89 14.52 -12.83
C ARG A 34 -4.49 15.23 -11.62
N GLY A 35 -3.89 16.35 -11.22
CA GLY A 35 -4.35 17.11 -10.05
C GLY A 35 -4.07 16.43 -8.71
N VAL A 36 -3.04 15.60 -8.64
CA VAL A 36 -2.58 14.98 -7.38
C VAL A 36 -1.63 15.93 -6.68
N THR A 37 -1.88 16.20 -5.40
CA THR A 37 -0.94 16.94 -4.54
C THR A 37 0.19 16.00 -4.12
N ILE A 38 1.43 16.42 -4.38
CA ILE A 38 2.63 15.72 -3.92
C ILE A 38 3.18 16.49 -2.72
N LEU A 39 3.29 15.82 -1.58
CA LEU A 39 3.90 16.40 -0.38
C LEU A 39 5.41 16.57 -0.61
N ASN A 40 5.92 17.77 -0.33
CA ASN A 40 7.36 18.04 -0.40
C ASN A 40 7.99 17.75 0.96
N THR A 41 8.63 16.59 1.11
CA THR A 41 9.22 16.17 2.39
C THR A 41 10.43 17.00 2.82
N LEU A 42 11.00 17.85 1.96
CA LEU A 42 12.05 18.80 2.38
C LEU A 42 11.47 20.03 3.08
N ASP A 43 10.30 20.48 2.65
CA ASP A 43 9.66 21.70 3.14
C ASP A 43 8.57 21.42 4.19
N GLU A 44 7.93 20.26 4.13
CA GLU A 44 6.71 19.95 4.89
C GLU A 44 6.91 18.85 5.95
N ALA A 45 8.10 18.26 6.06
CA ALA A 45 8.38 17.27 7.10
C ALA A 45 8.67 17.95 8.45
N GLY A 46 7.76 17.76 9.42
CA GLY A 46 8.02 18.08 10.84
C GLY A 46 7.35 19.32 11.42
N HIS A 47 6.25 19.79 10.81
CA HIS A 47 5.26 20.61 11.54
C HIS A 47 4.41 19.75 12.48
#